data_AF-A0A7S0J2U2-F1
#
_entry.id   AF-A0A7S0J2U2-F1
#
_cell.length_a   1.000
_cell.length_b   1.000
_cell.length_c   1.000
_cell.angle_alpha   90.00
_cell.angle_beta   90.00
_cell.angle_gamma   90.00
#
_symmetry.space_group_name_H-M   'P 1'
#
loop_
_entity.id
_entity.type
_entity.pdbx_description
1 polymer ?
#
loop_
_entity_poly.entity_id
_entity_poly.type
_entity_poly.pdbx_seq_one_letter_code
_entity_poly.pdbx_strand_id
1 'polypeptide(L)'
;ANGWRSPSFSAADNSAAYCETRGCRLLSISHLYFLNARLLLLPDNLAHDWSMSTVPSLHDLSDPRAPRAAAPYVLVIALAVLALHRLLYRAQPQLAIGLSLLLLPFLPASNIFVVVGFTIAERVLYLPSAGYCVLIAFALTPPALSNARAPRRAPPRATSRDR
;
A
#
# COMPACT_ATOMS: atom_id res chain seq x y z
N ALA A 1 27.68 -19.03 -7.83
CA ALA A 1 26.25 -19.40 -7.72
C ALA A 1 25.94 -19.65 -6.24
N ASN A 2 24.92 -18.99 -5.68
CA ASN A 2 24.74 -18.85 -4.23
C ASN A 2 24.15 -20.09 -3.51
N GLY A 3 24.28 -21.29 -4.09
CA GLY A 3 23.90 -22.56 -3.43
C GLY A 3 22.46 -22.62 -2.90
N TRP A 4 21.50 -21.93 -3.52
CA TRP A 4 20.10 -21.82 -3.06
C TRP A 4 19.94 -21.24 -1.64
N ARG A 5 20.95 -20.54 -1.12
CA ARG A 5 20.86 -19.86 0.17
C ARG A 5 20.07 -18.56 0.03
N SER A 6 19.30 -18.23 1.05
CA SER A 6 18.64 -16.93 1.13
C SER A 6 19.69 -15.81 1.13
N PRO A 7 19.43 -14.67 0.47
CA PRO A 7 20.36 -13.56 0.43
C PRO A 7 20.62 -13.04 1.86
N SER A 8 21.89 -12.80 2.19
CA SER A 8 22.29 -12.18 3.45
C SER A 8 22.47 -10.68 3.25
N PHE A 9 21.68 -9.88 3.97
CA PHE A 9 21.80 -8.42 3.94
C PHE A 9 22.62 -7.91 5.12
N SER A 10 23.18 -6.72 4.97
CA SER A 10 23.92 -6.02 6.01
C SER A 10 23.09 -4.89 6.63
N ALA A 11 23.52 -4.38 7.79
CA ALA A 11 22.88 -3.21 8.41
C ALA A 11 22.98 -1.94 7.55
N ALA A 12 23.97 -1.86 6.65
CA ALA A 12 24.08 -0.75 5.71
C ALA A 12 22.95 -0.78 4.67
N ASP A 13 22.49 -1.97 4.28
CA ASP A 13 21.42 -2.13 3.28
C ASP A 13 20.06 -1.75 3.87
N ASN A 14 19.83 -2.12 5.13
CA ASN A 14 18.56 -1.90 5.81
C ASN A 14 18.73 -1.75 7.33
N SER A 15 19.15 -0.58 7.77
CA SER A 15 19.41 -0.29 9.19
C SER A 15 18.20 -0.56 10.09
N ALA A 16 16.98 -0.31 9.59
CA ALA A 16 15.74 -0.53 10.33
C ALA A 16 15.49 -2.01 10.69
N ALA A 17 15.90 -2.95 9.82
CA ALA A 17 15.75 -4.38 10.07
C ALA A 17 16.73 -4.91 11.13
N TYR A 18 17.90 -4.28 11.28
CA TYR A 18 18.98 -4.72 12.17
C TYR A 18 19.00 -4.02 13.54
N CYS A 19 17.95 -3.27 13.90
CA CYS A 19 17.90 -2.64 15.22
C CYS A 19 17.86 -3.68 16.36
N GLU A 20 18.60 -3.42 17.44
CA GLU A 20 18.85 -4.38 18.53
C GLU A 20 17.58 -4.82 19.26
N THR A 21 16.68 -3.87 19.53
CA THR A 21 15.43 -4.13 20.26
C THR A 21 14.25 -4.31 19.30
N ARG A 22 13.29 -5.18 19.69
CA ARG A 22 12.05 -5.39 18.92
C ARG A 22 11.24 -4.10 18.77
N GLY A 23 11.25 -3.26 19.80
CA GLY A 23 10.58 -1.96 19.80
C GLY A 23 11.19 -0.97 18.80
N CYS A 24 12.52 -0.79 18.83
CA CYS A 24 13.23 0.04 17.86
C CYS A 24 12.98 -0.44 16.42
N ARG A 25 13.07 -1.76 16.20
CA ARG A 25 12.83 -2.34 14.87
C ARG A 25 11.42 -2.07 14.37
N LEU A 26 10.40 -2.30 15.20
CA LEU A 26 9.02 -2.00 14.82
C LEU A 26 8.86 -0.51 14.51
N LEU A 27 9.32 0.38 15.40
CA LEU A 27 9.20 1.82 15.23
C LEU A 27 9.92 2.33 13.98
N SER A 28 11.12 1.83 13.70
CA SER A 28 11.90 2.18 12.52
C SER A 28 11.21 1.69 11.24
N ILE A 29 10.73 0.44 11.21
CA ILE A 29 9.98 -0.10 10.06
C ILE A 29 8.68 0.69 9.85
N SER A 30 7.94 1.00 10.92
CA SER A 30 6.74 1.84 10.85
C SER A 30 7.03 3.24 10.31
N HIS A 31 8.18 3.83 10.66
CA HIS A 31 8.62 5.10 10.10
C HIS A 31 8.92 5.00 8.60
N LEU A 32 9.49 3.88 8.14
CA LEU A 32 9.65 3.62 6.71
C LEU A 32 8.31 3.56 5.99
N TYR A 33 7.27 2.97 6.58
CA TYR A 33 5.93 2.99 5.97
C TYR A 33 5.38 4.40 5.82
N PHE A 34 5.62 5.28 6.80
CA PHE A 34 5.25 6.68 6.70
C PHE A 34 5.98 7.36 5.52
N LEU A 35 7.28 7.13 5.36
CA LEU A 35 8.06 7.69 4.25
C LEU A 35 7.60 7.13 2.90
N ASN A 36 7.30 5.84 2.80
CA ASN A 36 6.70 5.22 1.61
C ASN A 36 5.34 5.84 1.27
N ALA A 37 4.47 6.04 2.26
CA ALA A 37 3.18 6.71 2.06
C ALA A 37 3.35 8.18 1.67
N ARG A 38 4.34 8.89 2.23
CA ARG A 38 4.68 10.25 1.82
C ARG A 38 5.10 10.28 0.35
N LEU A 39 6.02 9.42 -0.08
CA LEU A 39 6.46 9.37 -1.48
C LEU A 39 5.31 9.05 -2.45
N LEU A 40 4.36 8.21 -2.02
CA LEU A 40 3.15 7.90 -2.79
C LEU A 40 2.24 9.12 -2.99
N LEU A 41 2.10 9.96 -1.96
CA LEU A 41 1.23 11.15 -1.97
C LEU A 41 1.93 12.39 -2.55
N LEU A 42 3.23 12.52 -2.27
CA LEU A 42 4.09 13.65 -2.55
C LEU A 42 5.44 13.08 -3.03
N PRO A 43 5.61 12.89 -4.34
CA PRO A 43 6.86 12.38 -4.89
C PRO A 43 7.93 13.48 -4.78
N ASP A 44 8.69 13.47 -3.70
CA ASP A 44 9.78 14.41 -3.45
C ASP A 44 11.12 13.70 -3.17
N ASN A 45 12.20 14.26 -3.71
CA ASN A 45 13.58 13.76 -3.56
C ASN A 45 13.76 12.27 -3.93
N LEU A 46 13.39 11.91 -5.17
CA LEU A 46 13.40 10.52 -5.61
C LEU A 46 14.84 9.96 -5.82
N ALA A 47 15.07 8.73 -5.39
CA ALA A 47 16.27 7.92 -5.61
C ALA A 47 15.92 6.45 -5.90
N HIS A 48 16.76 5.80 -6.72
CA HIS A 48 16.57 4.40 -7.16
C HIS A 48 16.33 3.42 -6.01
N ASP A 49 17.15 3.52 -4.97
CA ASP A 49 17.04 2.84 -3.70
C ASP A 49 17.65 3.73 -2.60
N TRP A 50 16.93 3.84 -1.49
CA TRP A 50 17.44 4.48 -0.28
C TRP A 50 18.09 3.37 0.54
N SER A 51 19.41 3.35 0.56
CA SER A 51 20.26 2.42 1.31
C SER A 51 21.37 3.19 2.03
N MET A 52 22.34 2.49 2.63
CA MET A 52 23.50 3.08 3.35
C MET A 52 23.13 4.05 4.47
N SER A 53 22.13 3.71 5.28
CA SER A 53 21.69 4.52 6.44
C SER A 53 21.23 5.94 6.08
N THR A 54 20.81 6.17 4.82
CA THR A 54 20.26 7.45 4.36
C THR A 54 19.03 7.87 5.17
N VAL A 55 18.26 6.89 5.66
CA VAL A 55 17.15 7.12 6.61
C VAL A 55 17.65 6.80 8.02
N PRO A 56 17.67 7.78 8.94
CA PRO A 56 18.04 7.53 10.33
C PRO A 56 17.03 6.60 11.01
N SER A 57 17.52 5.53 11.63
CA SER A 57 16.68 4.64 12.45
C SER A 57 16.24 5.35 13.74
N LEU A 58 15.01 5.07 14.19
CA LEU A 58 14.52 5.60 15.46
C LEU A 58 14.89 4.62 16.57
N HIS A 59 15.77 5.03 17.47
CA HIS A 59 16.20 4.19 18.59
C HIS A 59 15.26 4.26 19.79
N ASP A 60 14.58 5.41 19.98
CA ASP A 60 13.73 5.68 21.15
C ASP A 60 12.32 6.18 20.79
N LEU A 61 11.35 5.86 21.66
CA LEU A 61 9.97 6.33 21.57
C LEU A 61 9.82 7.85 21.82
N SER A 62 10.84 8.48 22.40
CA SER A 62 10.91 9.93 22.62
C SER A 62 11.30 10.72 21.37
N ASP A 63 11.66 10.05 20.26
CA ASP A 63 11.96 10.77 19.02
C ASP A 63 10.68 11.46 18.50
N PRO A 64 10.72 12.76 18.15
CA PRO A 64 9.58 13.50 17.60
C PRO A 64 9.04 12.92 16.28
N ARG A 65 9.75 11.99 15.64
CA ARG A 65 9.29 11.19 14.50
C ARG A 65 8.33 10.08 14.88
N ALA A 66 8.36 9.59 16.11
CA ALA A 66 7.54 8.46 16.57
C ALA A 66 6.04 8.61 16.27
N PRO A 67 5.36 9.76 16.48
CA PRO A 67 3.94 9.89 16.15
C PRO A 67 3.63 9.70 14.66
N ARG A 68 4.58 9.99 13.74
CA ARG A 68 4.39 9.79 12.30
C ARG A 68 4.28 8.31 11.93
N ALA A 69 4.86 7.43 12.74
CA ALA A 69 4.80 5.99 12.53
C ALA A 69 3.36 5.43 12.58
N ALA A 70 2.42 6.12 13.24
CA ALA A 70 1.02 5.69 13.34
C ALA A 70 0.19 6.00 12.08
N ALA A 71 0.51 7.07 11.35
CA ALA A 71 -0.24 7.54 10.19
C ALA A 71 -0.49 6.48 9.10
N PRO A 72 0.51 5.68 8.64
CA PRO A 72 0.28 4.67 7.61
C PRO A 72 -0.70 3.58 8.06
N TYR A 73 -0.71 3.21 9.34
CA TYR A 73 -1.66 2.22 9.87
C TYR A 73 -3.08 2.77 9.89
N VAL A 74 -3.27 4.02 10.31
CA VAL A 74 -4.58 4.68 10.29
C VAL A 74 -5.11 4.73 8.86
N LEU A 75 -4.27 5.09 7.88
CA LEU A 75 -4.64 5.10 6.47
C LEU A 75 -5.07 3.71 5.97
N VAL A 76 -4.26 2.68 6.23
CA VAL A 76 -4.56 1.31 5.80
C VAL A 76 -5.82 0.77 6.45
N ILE A 77 -6.03 1.01 7.75
CA ILE A 77 -7.24 0.59 8.47
C ILE A 77 -8.47 1.31 7.91
N ALA A 78 -8.40 2.63 7.70
CA ALA A 78 -9.51 3.39 7.12
C ALA A 78 -9.88 2.87 5.71
N LEU A 79 -8.88 2.62 4.88
CA LEU A 79 -9.06 2.04 3.54
C LEU A 79 -9.65 0.63 3.60
N ALA A 80 -9.19 -0.23 4.53
CA ALA A 80 -9.70 -1.57 4.72
C ALA A 80 -11.15 -1.60 5.22
N VAL A 81 -11.50 -0.73 6.18
CA VAL A 81 -12.88 -0.57 6.66
C VAL A 81 -13.79 -0.06 5.54
N LEU A 82 -13.35 0.94 4.77
CA LEU A 82 -14.10 1.40 3.60
C LEU A 82 -14.26 0.28 2.57
N ALA A 83 -13.21 -0.51 2.33
CA ALA A 83 -13.27 -1.69 1.47
C ALA A 83 -14.34 -2.65 1.93
N LEU A 84 -14.26 -3.10 3.18
CA LEU A 84 -15.13 -4.12 3.74
C LEU A 84 -16.58 -3.66 3.73
N HIS A 85 -16.84 -2.43 4.20
CA HIS A 85 -18.17 -1.85 4.17
C HIS A 85 -18.72 -1.78 2.74
N ARG A 86 -17.90 -1.41 1.75
CA ARG A 86 -18.35 -1.34 0.36
C ARG A 86 -18.53 -2.74 -0.24
N LEU A 87 -17.61 -3.68 -0.05
CA LEU A 87 -17.75 -5.05 -0.55
C LEU A 87 -19.00 -5.75 0.01
N LEU A 88 -19.29 -5.55 1.31
CA LEU A 88 -20.45 -6.18 1.96
C LEU A 88 -21.78 -5.51 1.55
N TYR A 89 -21.82 -4.19 1.34
CA TYR A 89 -23.08 -3.46 1.16
C TYR A 89 -23.31 -2.90 -0.26
N ARG A 90 -22.28 -2.77 -1.10
CA ARG A 90 -22.34 -2.25 -2.48
C ARG A 90 -21.25 -2.85 -3.34
N ALA A 91 -21.56 -3.90 -4.10
CA ALA A 91 -20.65 -4.56 -5.04
C ALA A 91 -19.96 -3.60 -6.02
N GLN A 92 -18.83 -3.01 -5.62
CA GLN A 92 -18.05 -2.01 -6.37
C GLN A 92 -16.65 -2.59 -6.64
N PRO A 93 -16.47 -3.36 -7.73
CA PRO A 93 -15.22 -4.08 -8.00
C PRO A 93 -14.01 -3.15 -8.20
N GLN A 94 -14.22 -1.92 -8.65
CA GLN A 94 -13.14 -0.94 -8.88
C GLN A 94 -12.38 -0.61 -7.59
N LEU A 95 -13.08 -0.51 -6.46
CA LEU A 95 -12.49 -0.22 -5.17
C LEU A 95 -11.69 -1.42 -4.64
N ALA A 96 -12.21 -2.64 -4.84
CA ALA A 96 -11.50 -3.88 -4.51
C ALA A 96 -10.19 -4.02 -5.30
N ILE A 97 -10.24 -3.76 -6.61
CA ILE A 97 -9.07 -3.81 -7.49
C ILE A 97 -8.04 -2.75 -7.07
N GLY A 98 -8.45 -1.50 -6.87
CA GLY A 98 -7.55 -0.42 -6.48
C GLY A 98 -6.81 -0.70 -5.17
N LEU A 99 -7.51 -1.22 -4.16
CA LEU A 99 -6.92 -1.60 -2.88
C LEU A 99 -6.01 -2.83 -2.97
N SER A 100 -6.40 -3.81 -3.78
CA SER A 100 -5.58 -5.01 -3.98
C SER A 100 -4.26 -4.64 -4.65
N LEU A 101 -4.29 -3.78 -5.67
CA LEU A 101 -3.11 -3.22 -6.34
C LEU A 101 -2.28 -2.33 -5.41
N LEU A 102 -2.91 -1.69 -4.42
CA LEU A 102 -2.21 -0.87 -3.44
C LEU A 102 -1.45 -1.68 -2.39
N LEU A 103 -2.08 -2.72 -1.83
CA LEU A 103 -1.56 -3.44 -0.66
C LEU A 103 -0.73 -4.68 -1.04
N LEU A 104 -1.20 -5.52 -1.97
CA LEU A 104 -0.53 -6.80 -2.27
C LEU A 104 0.93 -6.64 -2.71
N PRO A 105 1.27 -5.70 -3.61
CA PRO A 105 2.65 -5.54 -4.06
C PRO A 105 3.58 -4.98 -2.98
N PHE A 106 3.02 -4.25 -1.99
CA PHE A 106 3.79 -3.65 -0.91
C PHE A 106 4.12 -4.64 0.22
N LEU A 107 3.33 -5.72 0.38
CA LEU A 107 3.55 -6.75 1.41
C LEU A 107 4.96 -7.36 1.42
N PRO A 108 5.53 -7.85 0.30
CA PRO A 108 6.88 -8.43 0.33
C PRO A 108 7.96 -7.40 0.68
N ALA A 109 7.75 -6.12 0.36
CA ALA A 109 8.70 -5.04 0.65
C ALA A 109 8.52 -4.41 2.04
N SER A 110 7.47 -4.79 2.77
CA SER A 110 7.16 -4.23 4.09
C SER A 110 8.15 -4.62 5.19
N ASN A 111 9.13 -5.50 4.95
CA ASN A 111 9.99 -6.05 5.99
C ASN A 111 9.26 -6.86 7.09
N ILE A 112 7.97 -7.19 6.92
CA ILE A 112 7.21 -8.04 7.86
C ILE A 112 7.47 -9.52 7.57
N PHE A 113 7.40 -9.93 6.31
CA PHE A 113 7.50 -11.33 5.89
C PHE A 113 8.90 -11.72 5.44
N VAL A 114 9.60 -10.78 4.78
CA VAL A 114 10.93 -11.01 4.22
C VAL A 114 11.75 -9.74 4.46
N VAL A 115 12.95 -9.91 5.01
CA VAL A 115 13.91 -8.81 5.13
C VAL A 115 14.43 -8.50 3.73
N VAL A 116 14.24 -7.25 3.29
CA VAL A 116 14.73 -6.76 2.00
C VAL A 116 16.01 -5.95 2.17
N GLY A 117 16.89 -6.02 1.18
CA GLY A 117 18.18 -5.32 1.16
C GLY A 117 18.10 -3.83 0.77
N PHE A 118 17.00 -3.17 1.07
CA PHE A 118 16.85 -1.73 0.88
C PHE A 118 15.92 -1.18 1.95
N THR A 119 16.10 0.09 2.32
CA THR A 119 15.28 0.74 3.35
C THR A 119 13.99 1.29 2.72
N ILE A 120 14.10 1.94 1.56
CA ILE A 120 12.98 2.35 0.69
C ILE A 120 13.41 2.14 -0.76
N ALA A 121 12.51 1.67 -1.63
CA ALA A 121 12.79 1.57 -3.06
C ALA A 121 11.56 2.00 -3.87
N GLU A 122 11.75 2.94 -4.78
CA GLU A 122 10.65 3.56 -5.54
C GLU A 122 9.96 2.58 -6.48
N ARG A 123 10.75 1.66 -7.06
CA ARG A 123 10.22 0.58 -7.90
C ARG A 123 9.16 -0.27 -7.20
N VAL A 124 9.19 -0.34 -5.87
CA VAL A 124 8.17 -1.03 -5.06
C VAL A 124 6.86 -0.24 -5.03
N LEU A 125 6.92 1.08 -5.13
CA LEU A 125 5.78 1.99 -5.09
C LEU A 125 5.07 2.15 -6.45
N TYR A 126 5.60 1.62 -7.55
CA TYR A 126 4.98 1.76 -8.88
C TYR A 126 3.61 1.08 -8.97
N LEU A 127 3.50 -0.18 -8.54
CA LEU A 127 2.21 -0.87 -8.51
C LEU A 127 1.24 -0.27 -7.48
N PRO A 128 1.68 0.06 -6.24
CA PRO A 128 0.86 0.81 -5.31
C PRO A 128 0.36 2.16 -5.84
N SER A 129 1.17 2.87 -6.63
CA SER A 129 0.78 4.12 -7.30
C SER A 129 -0.33 3.91 -8.32
N ALA A 130 -0.29 2.81 -9.08
CA ALA A 130 -1.39 2.47 -9.98
C ALA A 130 -2.70 2.20 -9.22
N GLY A 131 -2.63 1.47 -8.10
CA GLY A 131 -3.77 1.26 -7.20
C GLY A 131 -4.32 2.57 -6.63
N TYR A 132 -3.43 3.47 -6.21
CA TYR A 132 -3.77 4.81 -5.71
C TYR A 132 -4.50 5.64 -6.77
N CYS A 133 -4.01 5.65 -8.02
CA CYS A 133 -4.68 6.34 -9.13
C CYS A 133 -6.10 5.82 -9.38
N VAL A 134 -6.31 4.49 -9.32
CA VAL A 134 -7.66 3.89 -9.46
C VAL A 134 -8.59 4.35 -8.35
N LEU A 135 -8.09 4.42 -7.11
CA LEU A 135 -8.87 4.87 -5.97
C LEU A 135 -9.25 6.35 -6.05
N ILE A 136 -8.33 7.22 -6.49
CA ILE A 136 -8.64 8.63 -6.74
C ILE A 136 -9.67 8.75 -7.86
N ALA A 137 -9.48 8.06 -8.98
CA ALA A 137 -10.40 8.13 -10.11
C ALA A 137 -11.81 7.69 -9.69
N PHE A 138 -11.93 6.63 -8.89
CA PHE A 138 -13.20 6.19 -8.32
C PHE A 138 -13.80 7.24 -7.36
N ALA A 139 -12.99 7.81 -6.47
CA ALA A 139 -13.44 8.82 -5.52
C ALA A 139 -13.94 10.11 -6.19
N LEU A 140 -13.30 10.52 -7.30
CA LEU A 140 -13.69 11.68 -8.09
C LEU A 140 -14.89 11.39 -9.02
N THR A 141 -15.17 10.13 -9.33
CA THR A 141 -16.29 9.77 -10.22
C THR A 141 -17.62 9.95 -9.48
N PRO A 142 -18.52 10.82 -9.95
CA PRO A 142 -19.83 10.99 -9.33
C PRO A 142 -20.63 9.68 -9.34
N PRO A 143 -21.37 9.35 -8.26
CA PRO A 143 -22.18 8.13 -8.18
C PRO A 143 -23.24 8.04 -9.30
N ALA A 144 -23.70 9.18 -9.83
CA ALA A 144 -24.64 9.25 -10.95
C ALA A 144 -24.06 8.65 -12.26
N LEU A 145 -22.77 8.88 -12.53
CA LEU A 145 -22.09 8.36 -13.74
C LEU A 145 -21.65 6.91 -13.56
N SER A 146 -21.34 6.50 -12.33
CA SER A 146 -21.04 5.10 -12.00
C SER A 146 -22.25 4.19 -12.22
N ASN A 147 -23.46 4.63 -11.84
CA ASN A 147 -24.69 3.85 -12.04
C ASN A 147 -25.16 3.82 -13.52
N ALA A 148 -24.82 4.82 -14.32
CA ALA A 148 -25.16 4.86 -15.74
C ALA A 148 -24.39 3.84 -16.59
N ARG A 149 -23.24 3.34 -16.10
CA ARG A 149 -22.43 2.29 -16.73
C ARG A 149 -22.88 0.86 -16.38
N ALA A 150 -23.78 0.68 -15.43
CA ALA A 150 -24.36 -0.64 -15.19
C ALA A 150 -25.14 -1.05 -16.46
N PRO A 151 -24.91 -2.24 -17.03
CA PRO A 151 -25.62 -2.66 -18.23
C PRO A 151 -27.12 -2.59 -17.93
N ARG A 152 -27.83 -1.71 -18.65
CA ARG A 152 -29.30 -1.70 -18.65
C ARG A 152 -29.71 -3.14 -18.94
N ARG A 153 -30.26 -3.84 -17.93
CA ARG A 153 -30.94 -5.11 -18.17
C ARG A 153 -31.94 -4.83 -19.29
N ALA A 154 -31.70 -5.42 -20.46
CA ALA A 154 -32.64 -5.32 -21.56
C ALA A 154 -34.02 -5.73 -21.02
N PRO A 155 -35.09 -4.98 -21.32
CA PRO A 155 -36.41 -5.38 -20.89
C PRO A 155 -36.65 -6.83 -21.33
N PRO A 156 -37.25 -7.68 -20.48
CA PRO A 156 -37.54 -9.05 -20.85
C PRO A 156 -38.30 -9.01 -22.17
N ARG A 157 -37.77 -9.68 -23.20
CA ARG A 157 -38.46 -9.85 -24.48
C ARG A 157 -39.84 -10.39 -24.15
N ALA A 158 -40.87 -9.59 -24.41
CA ALA A 158 -42.24 -10.03 -24.33
C ALA A 158 -42.34 -11.27 -25.22
N THR A 159 -42.51 -12.44 -24.61
CA THR A 159 -42.87 -13.64 -25.33
C THR A 159 -44.29 -13.42 -25.82
N SER A 160 -44.44 -12.87 -27.02
CA SER A 160 -45.68 -12.93 -27.78
C SER A 160 -45.89 -14.38 -28.17
N ARG A 161 -46.41 -15.16 -27.22
CA ARG A 161 -47.01 -16.46 -27.51
C ARG A 161 -48.45 -16.16 -27.89
N ASP A 162 -48.62 -15.72 -29.13
CA ASP A 162 -49.92 -15.74 -29.80
C ASP A 162 -50.43 -17.18 -29.89
N ARG A 163 -51.76 -17.24 -29.90
CA ARG A 163 -52.67 -18.37 -29.75
C ARG A 163 -52.50 -19.45 -30.81
#